data_AF-A0A7K1T0D4-F1
#
_entry.id   AF-A0A7K1T0D4-F1
#
_cell.length_a   1.000
_cell.length_b   1.000
_cell.length_c   1.000
_cell.angle_alpha   90.00
_cell.angle_beta   90.00
_cell.angle_gamma   90.00
#
_symmetry.space_group_name_H-M   'P 1'
#
loop_
_entity.id
_entity.type
_entity.pdbx_description
1 polymer ?
#
loop_
_entity_poly.entity_id
_entity_poly.type
_entity_poly.pdbx_seq_one_letter_code
_entity_poly.pdbx_strand_id
1 'polypeptide(L)'
;MISSLQKKPEEQDNFSSPFLNNIGVGYNIQRFFVSYISIDNASRLVFDYSDPDCLVADTEKIGFSTYKLACSAGIWIAGNPIIPKEIFLFFSGIEAIAFTAFSYSKYNFTDHCLLVSLGVKPSKSQILFLKSTYKNANFHTVFGNDIIGRLYDCKVSLWLSNKDCVFYLEKGFFKFTAPDDIKNQKVTVIERREFCYSSFCRAFGKRHNIGVHKPKNPLDNSFFESIKRINNYISI
;
A
#
# COMPACT_ATOMS: atom_id res chain seq x y z
N MET A 1 16.76 10.66 -10.91
CA MET A 1 17.25 9.82 -12.02
C MET A 1 16.35 8.59 -12.07
N ILE A 2 15.13 8.72 -12.60
CA ILE A 2 14.20 7.61 -12.80
C ILE A 2 13.94 7.61 -14.31
N SER A 3 14.74 6.83 -15.01
CA SER A 3 14.59 6.57 -16.45
C SER A 3 14.08 5.14 -16.57
N SER A 4 12.83 4.89 -16.17
CA SER A 4 12.13 3.69 -16.60
C SER A 4 11.60 3.93 -18.01
N LEU A 5 11.96 3.02 -18.90
CA LEU A 5 11.52 2.94 -20.30
C LEU A 5 10.01 3.16 -20.39
N GLN A 6 9.60 4.34 -20.85
CA GLN A 6 8.22 4.56 -21.28
C GLN A 6 7.98 3.64 -22.48
N LYS A 7 7.07 2.66 -22.34
CA LYS A 7 6.59 1.87 -23.48
C LYS A 7 6.03 2.81 -24.54
N LYS A 8 6.26 2.50 -25.82
CA LYS A 8 5.80 3.33 -26.95
C LYS A 8 4.29 3.58 -26.84
N PRO A 9 3.78 4.77 -27.22
CA PRO A 9 2.37 5.13 -27.08
C PRO A 9 1.40 4.11 -27.72
N GLU A 10 1.79 3.51 -28.84
CA GLU A 10 0.98 2.53 -29.59
C GLU A 10 0.79 1.19 -28.86
N GLU A 11 1.71 0.79 -27.98
CA GLU A 11 1.57 -0.43 -27.15
C GLU A 11 0.69 -0.20 -25.91
N GLN A 12 0.50 1.06 -25.50
CA GLN A 12 -0.32 1.42 -24.33
C GLN A 12 -1.82 1.35 -24.62
N ASP A 13 -2.23 1.52 -25.88
CA ASP A 13 -3.65 1.58 -26.26
C ASP A 13 -4.33 0.20 -26.37
N ASN A 14 -3.54 -0.87 -26.52
CA ASN A 14 -4.04 -2.26 -26.62
C ASN A 14 -3.74 -3.12 -25.38
N PHE A 15 -3.23 -2.54 -24.30
CA PHE A 15 -2.93 -3.32 -23.10
C PHE A 15 -4.22 -3.77 -22.41
N SER A 16 -4.42 -5.09 -22.38
CA SER A 16 -5.49 -5.73 -21.65
C SER A 16 -4.97 -6.99 -20.99
N SER A 17 -5.09 -7.07 -19.66
CA SER A 17 -4.77 -8.27 -18.91
C SER A 17 -6.04 -9.10 -18.71
N PRO A 18 -6.07 -10.37 -19.16
CA PRO A 18 -7.20 -11.27 -18.92
C PRO A 18 -7.56 -11.39 -17.43
N PHE A 19 -6.53 -11.38 -16.57
CA PHE A 19 -6.72 -11.40 -15.12
C PHE A 19 -7.41 -10.13 -14.61
N LEU A 20 -6.95 -8.95 -15.02
CA LEU A 20 -7.54 -7.66 -14.61
C LEU A 20 -8.97 -7.50 -15.14
N ASN A 21 -9.25 -7.95 -16.36
CA ASN A 21 -10.62 -8.00 -16.91
C ASN A 21 -11.52 -8.90 -16.04
N ASN A 22 -11.05 -10.08 -15.65
CA ASN A 22 -11.82 -11.03 -14.85
C ASN A 22 -12.19 -10.49 -13.46
N ILE A 23 -11.30 -9.72 -12.83
CA ILE A 23 -11.59 -9.06 -11.55
C ILE A 23 -12.27 -7.69 -11.70
N GLY A 24 -12.74 -7.35 -12.91
CA GLY A 24 -13.51 -6.14 -13.21
C GLY A 24 -12.75 -4.82 -13.13
N VAL A 25 -11.44 -4.81 -13.38
CA VAL A 25 -10.66 -3.57 -13.50
C VAL A 25 -10.86 -2.99 -14.90
N GLY A 26 -11.45 -1.79 -14.99
CA GLY A 26 -11.72 -1.12 -16.27
C GLY A 26 -10.46 -0.69 -17.03
N TYR A 27 -10.60 -0.54 -18.36
CA TYR A 27 -9.50 -0.24 -19.28
C TYR A 27 -8.68 0.99 -18.93
N ASN A 28 -9.31 2.09 -18.48
CA ASN A 28 -8.60 3.31 -18.08
C ASN A 28 -7.61 3.06 -16.93
N ILE A 29 -7.98 2.19 -15.99
CA ILE A 29 -7.11 1.82 -14.87
C ILE A 29 -5.97 0.93 -15.38
N GLN A 30 -6.26 -0.06 -16.23
CA GLN A 30 -5.22 -0.91 -16.81
C GLN A 30 -4.21 -0.10 -17.64
N ARG A 31 -4.69 0.86 -18.44
CA ARG A 31 -3.86 1.78 -19.23
C ARG A 31 -2.97 2.64 -18.35
N PHE A 32 -3.46 3.10 -17.20
CA PHE A 32 -2.61 3.79 -16.23
C PHE A 32 -1.47 2.89 -15.72
N PHE A 33 -1.72 1.60 -15.48
CA PHE A 33 -0.72 0.68 -14.93
C PHE A 33 0.23 0.02 -15.95
N VAL A 34 -0.04 0.09 -17.26
CA VAL A 34 0.71 -0.65 -18.31
C VAL A 34 2.24 -0.43 -18.28
N SER A 35 2.67 0.77 -17.88
CA SER A 35 4.09 1.16 -17.83
C SER A 35 4.76 0.80 -16.50
N TYR A 36 3.99 0.33 -15.51
CA TYR A 36 4.47 0.03 -14.17
C TYR A 36 4.41 -1.47 -13.83
N ILE A 37 3.78 -2.27 -14.68
CA ILE A 37 3.68 -3.73 -14.52
C ILE A 37 4.18 -4.44 -15.76
N SER A 38 4.74 -5.62 -15.58
CA SER A 38 5.06 -6.55 -16.67
C SER A 38 4.12 -7.76 -16.61
N ILE A 39 4.01 -8.47 -17.73
CA ILE A 39 3.29 -9.73 -17.82
C ILE A 39 4.30 -10.80 -18.18
N ASP A 40 4.37 -11.87 -17.40
CA ASP A 40 5.27 -12.99 -17.70
C ASP A 40 4.65 -14.00 -18.67
N ASN A 41 5.44 -15.00 -19.08
CA ASN A 41 5.00 -16.02 -20.04
C ASN A 41 3.77 -16.84 -19.59
N ALA A 42 3.46 -16.83 -18.29
CA ALA A 42 2.27 -17.48 -17.73
C ALA A 42 1.07 -16.53 -17.60
N SER A 43 1.13 -15.36 -18.27
CA SER A 43 0.10 -14.30 -18.20
C SER A 43 -0.15 -13.77 -16.79
N ARG A 44 0.86 -13.86 -15.91
CA ARG A 44 0.79 -13.30 -14.55
C ARG A 44 1.26 -11.86 -14.57
N LEU A 45 0.60 -11.02 -13.79
CA LEU A 45 1.08 -9.69 -13.47
C LEU A 45 2.33 -9.80 -12.62
N VAL A 46 3.37 -9.05 -12.98
CA VAL A 46 4.63 -8.98 -12.26
C VAL A 46 4.91 -7.53 -11.86
N PHE A 47 5.23 -7.34 -10.58
CA PHE A 47 5.62 -6.06 -10.01
C PHE A 47 7.04 -6.19 -9.47
N ASP A 48 7.96 -5.40 -10.00
CA ASP A 48 9.36 -5.44 -9.60
C ASP A 48 9.60 -4.47 -8.43
N TYR A 49 10.10 -4.99 -7.31
CA TYR A 49 10.40 -4.21 -6.12
C TYR A 49 11.89 -3.91 -6.11
N SER A 50 12.24 -2.67 -6.37
CA SER A 50 13.63 -2.24 -6.49
C SER A 50 14.13 -1.55 -5.22
N ASP A 51 15.40 -1.71 -4.92
CA ASP A 51 16.09 -0.93 -3.91
C ASP A 51 16.43 0.49 -4.44
N PRO A 52 16.98 1.38 -3.58
CA PRO A 52 17.39 2.73 -4.01
C PRO A 52 18.43 2.74 -5.13
N ASP A 53 19.21 1.67 -5.29
CA ASP A 53 20.22 1.49 -6.35
C ASP A 53 19.60 0.94 -7.65
N CYS A 54 18.26 0.89 -7.71
CA CYS A 54 17.47 0.42 -8.85
C CYS A 54 17.67 -1.06 -9.20
N LEU A 55 18.22 -1.86 -8.28
CA LEU A 55 18.31 -3.30 -8.45
C LEU A 55 17.03 -3.96 -7.96
N VAL A 56 16.51 -4.92 -8.74
CA VAL A 56 15.31 -5.66 -8.36
C VAL A 56 15.65 -6.57 -7.18
N ALA A 57 15.14 -6.19 -6.00
CA ALA A 57 15.36 -6.91 -4.75
C ALA A 57 14.39 -8.10 -4.60
N ASP A 58 13.17 -7.97 -5.11
CA ASP A 58 12.18 -9.06 -5.18
C ASP A 58 11.09 -8.73 -6.20
N THR A 59 10.18 -9.69 -6.44
CA THR A 59 9.03 -9.53 -7.35
C THR A 59 7.73 -9.94 -6.67
N GLU A 60 6.62 -9.28 -6.98
CA GLU A 60 5.28 -9.81 -6.71
C GLU A 60 4.72 -10.42 -8.00
N LYS A 61 4.04 -11.57 -7.90
CA LYS A 61 3.43 -12.26 -9.04
C LYS A 61 2.00 -12.63 -8.74
N ILE A 62 1.07 -12.14 -9.56
CA ILE A 62 -0.37 -12.32 -9.38
C ILE A 62 -0.99 -12.88 -10.66
N GLY A 63 -1.75 -13.95 -10.54
CA GLY A 63 -2.55 -14.53 -11.63
C GLY A 63 -3.74 -15.32 -11.08
N PHE A 64 -4.45 -16.04 -11.94
CA PHE A 64 -5.66 -16.78 -11.56
C PHE A 64 -5.43 -17.79 -10.42
N SER A 65 -4.29 -18.49 -10.44
CA SER A 65 -3.91 -19.51 -9.45
C SER A 65 -2.60 -19.19 -8.72
N THR A 66 -2.02 -18.01 -8.95
CA THR A 66 -0.74 -17.61 -8.37
C THR A 66 -0.91 -16.36 -7.52
N TYR A 67 -0.42 -16.42 -6.29
CA TYR A 67 -0.37 -15.28 -5.38
C TYR A 67 0.96 -15.29 -4.62
N LYS A 68 1.98 -14.63 -5.18
CA LYS A 68 3.30 -14.48 -4.58
C LYS A 68 3.54 -13.01 -4.26
N LEU A 69 3.60 -12.67 -2.98
CA LEU A 69 3.87 -11.31 -2.54
C LEU A 69 5.37 -11.06 -2.39
N ALA A 70 5.79 -9.81 -2.58
CA ALA A 70 7.18 -9.40 -2.35
C ALA A 70 7.48 -9.31 -0.85
N CYS A 71 8.63 -9.86 -0.45
CA CYS A 71 9.12 -9.86 0.92
C CYS A 71 10.57 -9.34 0.97
N SER A 72 10.77 -8.09 0.56
CA SER A 72 12.06 -7.40 0.59
C SER A 72 11.93 -5.98 1.14
N ALA A 73 13.06 -5.28 1.25
CA ALA A 73 13.09 -3.84 1.56
C ALA A 73 12.95 -2.96 0.30
N GLY A 74 12.82 -3.56 -0.89
CA GLY A 74 12.56 -2.83 -2.12
C GLY A 74 11.17 -2.21 -2.13
N ILE A 75 10.94 -1.29 -3.06
CA ILE A 75 9.63 -0.67 -3.27
C ILE A 75 9.23 -0.80 -4.74
N TRP A 76 7.93 -0.97 -4.96
CA TRP A 76 7.35 -0.81 -6.29
C TRP A 76 6.60 0.51 -6.34
N ILE A 77 6.71 1.26 -7.44
CA ILE A 77 6.12 2.60 -7.59
C ILE A 77 5.32 2.77 -8.89
N ALA A 78 4.23 3.55 -8.83
CA ALA A 78 3.44 3.98 -9.98
C ALA A 78 2.88 5.40 -9.80
N GLY A 79 2.63 6.14 -10.89
CA GLY A 79 2.15 7.53 -10.85
C GLY A 79 3.27 8.56 -11.05
N ASN A 80 3.17 9.73 -10.41
CA ASN A 80 4.13 10.84 -10.54
C ASN A 80 5.30 10.72 -9.54
N PRO A 81 6.52 10.37 -9.99
CA PRO A 81 7.67 10.22 -9.10
C PRO A 81 8.50 11.50 -8.93
N ILE A 82 8.08 12.64 -9.50
CA ILE A 82 8.86 13.88 -9.50
C ILE A 82 8.43 14.77 -8.34
N ILE A 83 7.16 15.14 -8.29
CA ILE A 83 6.58 16.05 -7.29
C ILE A 83 5.16 15.62 -6.89
N PRO A 84 4.98 14.39 -6.35
CA PRO A 84 3.67 13.96 -5.88
C PRO A 84 3.19 14.84 -4.72
N LYS A 85 1.89 15.17 -4.73
CA LYS A 85 1.21 15.80 -3.59
C LYS A 85 0.74 14.76 -2.58
N GLU A 86 0.34 13.59 -3.08
CA GLU A 86 -0.23 12.50 -2.30
C GLU A 86 0.57 11.21 -2.53
N ILE A 87 0.99 10.55 -1.45
CA ILE A 87 1.67 9.25 -1.51
C ILE A 87 0.80 8.20 -0.84
N PHE A 88 0.43 7.16 -1.56
CA PHE A 88 -0.37 6.05 -1.04
C PHE A 88 0.51 4.83 -0.84
N LEU A 89 0.45 4.26 0.37
CA LEU A 89 1.27 3.14 0.79
C LEU A 89 0.45 1.85 0.87
N PHE A 90 0.96 0.80 0.23
CA PHE A 90 0.33 -0.52 0.12
C PHE A 90 1.28 -1.64 0.57
N PHE A 91 0.73 -2.80 0.90
CA PHE A 91 1.52 -4.03 1.05
C PHE A 91 1.83 -4.71 -0.29
N SER A 92 0.99 -4.46 -1.31
CA SER A 92 1.01 -5.16 -2.59
C SER A 92 0.67 -4.22 -3.75
N GLY A 93 1.24 -4.48 -4.93
CA GLY A 93 0.94 -3.77 -6.16
C GLY A 93 -0.48 -4.02 -6.66
N ILE A 94 -1.04 -5.22 -6.49
CA ILE A 94 -2.44 -5.48 -6.89
C ILE A 94 -3.44 -4.71 -6.02
N GLU A 95 -3.12 -4.42 -4.75
CA GLU A 95 -3.93 -3.53 -3.91
C GLU A 95 -3.93 -2.09 -4.45
N ALA A 96 -2.82 -1.61 -4.99
CA ALA A 96 -2.75 -0.30 -5.61
C ALA A 96 -3.67 -0.21 -6.83
N ILE A 97 -3.71 -1.26 -7.67
CA ILE A 97 -4.64 -1.35 -8.80
C ILE A 97 -6.09 -1.32 -8.33
N ALA A 98 -6.42 -2.14 -7.33
CA ALA A 98 -7.78 -2.24 -6.81
C ALA A 98 -8.24 -0.92 -6.18
N PHE A 99 -7.42 -0.29 -5.33
CA PHE A 99 -7.73 1.01 -4.72
C PHE A 99 -7.97 2.10 -5.77
N THR A 100 -7.12 2.16 -6.80
CA THR A 100 -7.27 3.12 -7.90
C THR A 100 -8.59 2.91 -8.63
N ALA A 101 -9.03 1.67 -8.87
CA ALA A 101 -10.34 1.39 -9.47
C ALA A 101 -11.52 1.96 -8.65
N PHE A 102 -11.45 1.94 -7.32
CA PHE A 102 -12.48 2.51 -6.44
C PHE A 102 -12.38 4.03 -6.26
N SER A 103 -11.21 4.61 -6.49
CA SER A 103 -10.90 5.99 -6.13
C SER A 103 -10.57 6.89 -7.32
N TYR A 104 -10.66 6.37 -8.56
CA TYR A 104 -10.25 7.06 -9.79
C TYR A 104 -10.90 8.43 -9.96
N SER A 105 -12.17 8.58 -9.57
CA SER A 105 -12.87 9.87 -9.65
C SER A 105 -12.50 10.87 -8.55
N LYS A 106 -11.80 10.43 -7.49
CA LYS A 106 -11.47 11.26 -6.33
C LYS A 106 -10.08 11.87 -6.40
N TYR A 107 -9.16 11.22 -7.11
CA TYR A 107 -7.75 11.60 -7.14
C TYR A 107 -7.24 11.71 -8.57
N ASN A 108 -6.40 12.71 -8.83
CA ASN A 108 -5.62 12.76 -10.06
C ASN A 108 -4.37 11.89 -9.91
N PHE A 109 -4.51 10.60 -10.25
CA PHE A 109 -3.45 9.61 -10.11
C PHE A 109 -2.24 9.86 -11.00
N THR A 110 -2.43 10.50 -12.16
CA THR A 110 -1.36 10.76 -13.13
C THR A 110 -0.46 11.90 -12.66
N ASP A 111 -1.05 13.00 -12.19
CA ASP A 111 -0.28 14.23 -11.94
C ASP A 111 0.07 14.44 -10.47
N HIS A 112 -0.77 13.96 -9.53
CA HIS A 112 -0.65 14.34 -8.12
C HIS A 112 -0.32 13.18 -7.19
N CYS A 113 -0.47 11.94 -7.64
CA CYS A 113 -0.32 10.78 -6.77
C CYS A 113 0.91 9.96 -7.11
N LEU A 114 1.54 9.43 -6.06
CA LEU A 114 2.49 8.34 -6.15
C LEU A 114 1.94 7.16 -5.36
N LEU A 115 1.79 6.02 -6.03
CA LEU A 115 1.42 4.75 -5.44
C LEU A 115 2.71 4.00 -5.12
N VAL A 116 2.84 3.54 -3.88
CA VAL A 116 4.03 2.82 -3.42
C VAL A 116 3.63 1.55 -2.71
N SER A 117 4.05 0.42 -3.26
CA SER A 117 3.96 -0.85 -2.54
C SER A 117 5.27 -1.13 -1.81
N LEU A 118 5.15 -1.46 -0.53
CA LEU A 118 6.26 -1.68 0.41
C LEU A 118 6.59 -3.17 0.61
N GLY A 119 5.78 -4.07 0.06
CA GLY A 119 5.86 -5.51 0.30
C GLY A 119 5.23 -5.91 1.65
N VAL A 120 5.25 -7.21 1.96
CA VAL A 120 4.60 -7.76 3.18
C VAL A 120 5.32 -7.43 4.48
N LYS A 121 6.52 -6.87 4.39
CA LYS A 121 7.34 -6.49 5.55
C LYS A 121 7.82 -5.03 5.44
N PRO A 122 6.91 -4.03 5.50
CA PRO A 122 7.33 -2.64 5.47
C PRO A 122 8.31 -2.33 6.60
N SER A 123 9.25 -1.42 6.31
CA SER A 123 10.35 -1.05 7.20
C SER A 123 10.41 0.45 7.42
N LYS A 124 11.01 0.85 8.55
CA LYS A 124 11.27 2.25 8.88
C LYS A 124 12.15 2.93 7.83
N SER A 125 13.15 2.22 7.29
CA SER A 125 14.07 2.76 6.28
C SER A 125 13.36 3.13 4.99
N GLN A 126 12.45 2.29 4.47
CA GLN A 126 11.62 2.62 3.30
C GLN A 126 10.82 3.91 3.52
N ILE A 127 10.17 4.05 4.68
CA ILE A 127 9.37 5.25 4.99
C ILE A 127 10.23 6.50 5.14
N LEU A 128 11.38 6.40 5.81
CA LEU A 128 12.31 7.53 5.94
C LEU A 128 12.89 7.94 4.58
N PHE A 129 13.21 6.98 3.72
CA PHE A 129 13.63 7.23 2.35
C PHE A 129 12.55 8.02 1.61
N LEU A 130 11.31 7.53 1.55
CA LEU A 130 10.20 8.20 0.89
C LEU A 130 9.96 9.61 1.43
N LYS A 131 10.00 9.79 2.76
CA LYS A 131 9.85 11.11 3.39
C LYS A 131 10.97 12.07 3.02
N SER A 132 12.22 11.58 2.96
CA SER A 132 13.38 12.41 2.60
C SER A 132 13.35 12.84 1.13
N THR A 133 12.85 11.95 0.27
CA THR A 133 12.70 12.17 -1.18
C THR A 133 11.53 13.12 -1.47
N TYR A 134 10.38 12.93 -0.82
CA TYR A 134 9.13 13.63 -1.10
C TYR A 134 8.69 14.49 0.09
N LYS A 135 9.47 15.54 0.39
CA LYS A 135 9.35 16.33 1.63
C LYS A 135 7.99 17.01 1.86
N ASN A 136 7.27 17.34 0.80
CA ASN A 136 6.03 18.11 0.85
C ASN A 136 4.77 17.26 0.59
N ALA A 137 4.92 15.95 0.44
CA ALA A 137 3.80 15.08 0.12
C ALA A 137 3.01 14.66 1.38
N ASN A 138 1.70 14.58 1.23
CA ASN A 138 0.80 13.98 2.21
C ASN A 138 0.85 12.46 2.09
N PHE A 139 1.03 11.77 3.21
CA PHE A 139 1.10 10.31 3.23
C PHE A 139 -0.26 9.69 3.58
N HIS A 140 -0.59 8.62 2.86
CA HIS A 140 -1.79 7.83 3.03
C HIS A 140 -1.42 6.36 3.16
N THR A 141 -2.14 5.66 4.02
CA THR A 141 -2.02 4.21 4.17
C THR A 141 -3.27 3.55 3.64
N VAL A 142 -3.08 2.49 2.85
CA VAL A 142 -4.15 1.70 2.23
C VAL A 142 -3.92 0.22 2.57
N PHE A 143 -3.41 -0.04 3.76
CA PHE A 143 -3.23 -1.40 4.27
C PHE A 143 -4.58 -2.05 4.60
N GLY A 144 -4.57 -3.37 4.80
CA GLY A 144 -5.76 -4.12 5.12
C GLY A 144 -6.50 -3.63 6.39
N ASN A 145 -7.79 -3.98 6.49
CA ASN A 145 -8.65 -3.73 7.65
C ASN A 145 -8.43 -4.76 8.78
N ASP A 146 -7.57 -5.74 8.54
CA ASP A 146 -7.13 -6.68 9.57
C ASP A 146 -6.25 -5.99 10.63
N ILE A 147 -5.76 -6.78 11.58
CA ILE A 147 -4.97 -6.26 12.68
C ILE A 147 -3.56 -5.83 12.26
N ILE A 148 -2.99 -6.48 11.25
CA ILE A 148 -1.65 -6.19 10.75
C ILE A 148 -1.67 -4.88 9.97
N GLY A 149 -2.66 -4.66 9.12
CA GLY A 149 -2.82 -3.39 8.42
C GLY A 149 -3.02 -2.22 9.38
N ARG A 150 -3.89 -2.38 10.39
CA ARG A 150 -4.09 -1.35 11.43
C ARG A 150 -2.83 -1.07 12.26
N LEU A 151 -2.03 -2.09 12.54
CA LEU A 151 -0.73 -1.95 13.18
C LEU A 151 0.22 -1.11 12.31
N TYR A 152 0.29 -1.41 11.02
CA TYR A 152 1.18 -0.70 10.09
C TYR A 152 0.74 0.73 9.82
N ASP A 153 -0.56 1.05 9.86
CA ASP A 153 -1.03 2.45 9.86
C ASP A 153 -0.37 3.24 11.01
N CYS A 154 -0.34 2.66 12.21
CA CYS A 154 0.29 3.27 13.39
C CYS A 154 1.82 3.36 13.25
N LYS A 155 2.48 2.30 12.78
CA LYS A 155 3.94 2.27 12.59
C LYS A 155 4.39 3.30 11.57
N VAL A 156 3.77 3.37 10.40
CA VAL A 156 4.09 4.39 9.37
C VAL A 156 3.97 5.79 9.95
N SER A 157 2.89 6.05 10.69
CA SER A 157 2.67 7.35 11.32
C SER A 157 3.78 7.73 12.33
N LEU A 158 4.38 6.76 13.02
CA LEU A 158 5.55 6.98 13.89
C LEU A 158 6.84 7.14 13.10
N TRP A 159 7.08 6.29 12.10
CA TRP A 159 8.27 6.29 11.26
C TRP A 159 8.41 7.59 10.47
N LEU A 160 7.30 8.17 10.00
CA LEU A 160 7.27 9.51 9.40
C LEU A 160 7.73 10.60 10.38
N SER A 161 7.67 10.39 11.69
CA SER A 161 8.23 11.29 12.71
C SER A 161 9.59 10.84 13.23
N ASN A 162 10.24 9.89 12.55
CA ASN A 162 11.46 9.20 12.98
C ASN A 162 11.35 8.53 14.37
N LYS A 163 10.14 8.23 14.82
CA LYS A 163 9.85 7.51 16.07
C LYS A 163 9.57 6.04 15.78
N ASP A 164 9.56 5.21 16.80
CA ASP A 164 9.12 3.82 16.72
C ASP A 164 8.40 3.42 18.01
N CYS A 165 7.70 2.29 17.99
CA CYS A 165 7.06 1.67 19.16
C CYS A 165 7.10 0.16 19.02
N VAL A 166 7.22 -0.52 20.15
CA VAL A 166 7.03 -1.97 20.21
C VAL A 166 5.57 -2.24 20.52
N PHE A 167 4.98 -3.20 19.78
CA PHE A 167 3.59 -3.60 19.92
C PHE A 167 3.52 -5.05 20.34
N TYR A 168 2.62 -5.36 21.27
CA TYR A 168 2.35 -6.70 21.75
C TYR A 168 0.85 -6.95 21.73
N LEU A 169 0.45 -8.15 21.35
CA LEU A 169 -0.92 -8.63 21.48
C LEU A 169 -0.97 -9.67 22.60
N GLU A 170 -1.66 -9.35 23.68
CA GLU A 170 -1.78 -10.23 24.83
C GLU A 170 -3.23 -10.25 25.33
N LYS A 171 -3.82 -11.44 25.48
CA LYS A 171 -5.17 -11.64 26.06
C LYS A 171 -6.26 -10.75 25.45
N GLY A 172 -6.18 -10.48 24.14
CA GLY A 172 -7.16 -9.64 23.44
C GLY A 172 -6.90 -8.13 23.50
N PHE A 173 -5.78 -7.70 24.06
CA PHE A 173 -5.38 -6.30 24.14
C PHE A 173 -4.11 -6.02 23.34
N PHE A 174 -4.10 -4.89 22.64
CA PHE A 174 -2.89 -4.30 22.08
C PHE A 174 -2.21 -3.44 23.13
N LYS A 175 -0.99 -3.83 23.47
CA LYS A 175 -0.08 -3.07 24.33
C LYS A 175 0.98 -2.43 23.45
N PHE A 176 1.28 -1.16 23.67
CA PHE A 176 2.38 -0.49 22.99
C PHE A 176 3.15 0.44 23.91
N THR A 177 4.46 0.51 23.64
CA THR A 177 5.42 1.32 24.40
C THR A 177 6.39 1.97 23.43
N ALA A 178 6.68 3.25 23.68
CA ALA A 178 7.82 3.91 23.04
C ALA A 178 9.13 3.29 23.60
N PRO A 179 10.21 3.21 22.80
CA PRO A 179 11.50 2.70 23.26
C PRO A 179 12.02 3.38 24.53
N ASP A 180 11.89 4.71 24.61
CA ASP A 180 12.35 5.50 25.76
C ASP A 180 11.50 5.25 27.02
N ASP A 181 10.23 4.86 26.83
CA ASP A 181 9.28 4.59 27.90
C ASP A 181 9.37 3.15 28.45
N ILE A 182 10.12 2.26 27.79
CA ILE A 182 10.36 0.88 28.27
C ILE A 182 11.00 0.92 29.66
N LYS A 183 11.96 1.84 29.88
CA LYS A 183 12.63 2.01 31.17
C LYS A 183 11.70 2.51 32.27
N ASN A 184 10.65 3.23 31.89
CA ASN A 184 9.66 3.81 32.80
C ASN A 184 8.38 2.96 32.92
N GLN A 185 8.34 1.78 32.30
CA GLN A 185 7.19 0.86 32.27
C GLN A 185 5.86 1.50 31.83
N LYS A 186 5.92 2.58 31.04
CA LYS A 186 4.73 3.29 30.60
C LYS A 186 4.11 2.56 29.40
N VAL A 187 3.18 1.66 29.68
CA VAL A 187 2.48 0.86 28.67
C VAL A 187 1.10 1.45 28.41
N THR A 188 0.79 1.69 27.13
CA THR A 188 -0.56 2.05 26.72
C THR A 188 -1.28 0.80 26.22
N VAL A 189 -2.57 0.68 26.55
CA VAL A 189 -3.39 -0.50 26.26
C VAL A 189 -4.66 -0.10 25.53
N ILE A 190 -5.01 -0.82 24.47
CA ILE A 190 -6.27 -0.69 23.73
C ILE A 190 -6.84 -2.09 23.48
N GLU A 191 -8.16 -2.26 23.58
CA GLU A 191 -8.79 -3.53 23.20
C GLU A 191 -8.57 -3.83 21.71
N ARG A 192 -8.29 -5.08 21.35
CA ARG A 192 -8.02 -5.50 19.96
C ARG A 192 -9.13 -5.07 18.98
N ARG A 193 -10.39 -5.09 19.40
CA ARG A 193 -11.53 -4.72 18.56
C ARG A 193 -11.54 -3.23 18.25
N GLU A 194 -11.14 -2.40 19.22
CA GLU A 194 -11.09 -0.94 19.11
C GLU A 194 -9.78 -0.40 18.52
N PHE A 195 -8.75 -1.24 18.45
CA PHE A 195 -7.43 -0.85 17.97
C PHE A 195 -7.48 -0.40 16.51
N CYS A 196 -7.23 0.88 16.27
CA CYS A 196 -7.10 1.48 14.94
C CYS A 196 -6.21 2.72 15.05
N TYR A 197 -5.86 3.32 13.90
CA TYR A 197 -5.00 4.50 13.89
C TYR A 197 -5.53 5.66 14.76
N SER A 198 -6.84 5.89 14.73
CA SER A 198 -7.47 6.96 15.50
C SER A 198 -7.40 6.72 17.01
N SER A 199 -7.78 5.52 17.48
CA SER A 199 -7.70 5.16 18.90
C SER A 199 -6.24 5.15 19.39
N PHE A 200 -5.31 4.69 18.55
CA PHE A 200 -3.87 4.78 18.81
C PHE A 200 -3.40 6.23 18.98
N CYS A 201 -3.74 7.13 18.06
CA CYS A 201 -3.36 8.55 18.16
C CYS A 201 -3.88 9.20 19.44
N ARG A 202 -5.14 8.91 19.81
CA ARG A 202 -5.76 9.40 21.05
C ARG A 202 -5.02 8.90 22.28
N ALA A 203 -4.75 7.59 22.35
CA ALA A 203 -4.11 6.98 23.50
C ALA A 203 -2.61 7.35 23.61
N PHE A 204 -1.92 7.52 22.48
CA PHE A 204 -0.51 7.93 22.41
C PHE A 204 -0.32 9.45 22.55
N GLY A 205 -1.40 10.24 22.57
CA GLY A 205 -1.34 11.70 22.71
C GLY A 205 -0.74 12.42 21.49
N LYS A 206 -0.92 11.87 20.28
CA LYS A 206 -0.41 12.48 19.04
C LYS A 206 -1.52 12.95 18.10
N ARG A 207 -1.20 13.96 17.29
CA ARG A 207 -2.05 14.38 16.17
C ARG A 207 -1.92 13.40 15.00
N HIS A 208 -2.98 13.34 14.20
CA HIS A 208 -2.98 12.58 12.95
C HIS A 208 -2.02 13.24 11.97
N ASN A 209 -1.21 12.44 11.27
CA ASN A 209 -0.24 12.90 10.27
C ASN A 209 -0.26 12.06 8.99
N ILE A 210 -1.21 11.14 8.86
CA ILE A 210 -1.48 10.36 7.65
C ILE A 210 -2.98 10.28 7.40
N GLY A 211 -3.37 10.13 6.14
CA GLY A 211 -4.68 9.61 5.77
C GLY A 211 -4.71 8.08 5.87
N VAL A 212 -5.86 7.52 6.23
CA VAL A 212 -6.06 6.06 6.29
C VAL A 212 -7.27 5.72 5.43
N HIS A 213 -7.07 4.78 4.50
CA HIS A 213 -8.11 4.31 3.59
C HIS A 213 -8.36 2.83 3.82
N LYS A 214 -9.62 2.48 4.05
CA LYS A 214 -10.08 1.09 4.21
C LYS A 214 -11.24 0.83 3.24
N PRO A 215 -11.49 -0.44 2.87
CA PRO A 215 -12.69 -0.82 2.14
C PRO A 215 -13.96 -0.28 2.80
N LYS A 216 -14.95 0.09 1.98
CA LYS A 216 -16.25 0.58 2.49
C LYS A 216 -17.04 -0.49 3.21
N ASN A 217 -16.97 -1.73 2.72
CA ASN A 217 -17.64 -2.85 3.37
C ASN A 217 -16.75 -3.36 4.51
N PRO A 218 -17.22 -3.38 5.77
CA PRO A 218 -16.42 -3.80 6.91
C PRO A 218 -16.02 -5.28 6.87
N LEU A 219 -16.67 -6.10 6.05
CA LEU A 219 -16.34 -7.51 5.86
C LEU A 219 -15.15 -7.72 4.92
N ASP A 220 -14.82 -6.74 4.08
CA ASP A 220 -13.68 -6.84 3.17
C ASP A 220 -12.40 -6.40 3.91
N ASN A 221 -11.38 -7.27 3.95
CA ASN A 221 -10.09 -6.90 4.55
C ASN A 221 -9.29 -5.99 3.63
N SER A 222 -9.49 -6.04 2.32
CA SER A 222 -8.71 -5.26 1.36
C SER A 222 -9.51 -4.76 0.16
N PHE A 223 -8.94 -3.83 -0.61
CA PHE A 223 -9.59 -3.33 -1.82
C PHE A 223 -9.60 -4.40 -2.92
N PHE A 224 -8.59 -5.27 -2.95
CA PHE A 224 -8.56 -6.41 -3.85
C PHE A 224 -9.64 -7.46 -3.52
N GLU A 225 -9.91 -7.74 -2.24
CA GLU A 225 -11.06 -8.57 -1.85
C GLU A 225 -12.37 -7.92 -2.28
N SER A 226 -12.49 -6.60 -2.07
CA SER A 226 -13.68 -5.82 -2.45
C SER A 226 -13.98 -5.92 -3.95
N ILE A 227 -12.95 -5.78 -4.80
CA ILE A 227 -13.13 -5.80 -6.25
C ILE A 227 -13.52 -7.20 -6.75
N LYS A 228 -12.91 -8.26 -6.21
CA LYS A 228 -13.29 -9.65 -6.51
C LYS A 228 -14.74 -9.93 -6.12
N ARG A 229 -15.12 -9.48 -4.92
CA ARG A 229 -16.46 -9.70 -4.39
C ARG A 229 -17.53 -9.08 -5.29
N ILE A 230 -17.39 -7.80 -5.65
CA ILE A 230 -18.38 -7.09 -6.49
C ILE A 230 -18.60 -7.84 -7.82
N ASN A 231 -17.54 -8.33 -8.45
CA ASN A 231 -17.65 -8.99 -9.75
C ASN A 231 -18.16 -10.44 -9.68
N ASN A 232 -17.90 -11.15 -8.58
CA ASN A 232 -18.52 -12.45 -8.34
C ASN A 232 -20.04 -12.35 -8.15
N TYR A 233 -20.57 -11.23 -7.65
CA TYR A 233 -22.02 -11.00 -7.51
C TYR A 233 -22.73 -10.61 -8.81
N ILE A 234 -22.00 -10.23 -9.87
CA ILE A 234 -22.57 -9.88 -11.19
C ILE A 234 -22.65 -11.12 -12.10
N SER A 235 -22.08 -12.26 -11.68
CA SER A 235 -21.97 -13.50 -12.45
C SER A 235 -23.00 -14.58 -12.06
N ILE A 236 -24.08 -14.20 -11.36
CA ILE A 236 -25.23 -15.05 -11.00
C ILE A 236 -26.49 -14.38 -11.55
#